data_AF-A0A255ELN5-F1
#
_entry.id   AF-A0A255ELN5-F1
#
_cell.length_a   1.000
_cell.length_b   1.000
_cell.length_c   1.000
_cell.angle_alpha   90.00
_cell.angle_beta   90.00
_cell.angle_gamma   90.00
#
_symmetry.space_group_name_H-M   'P 1'
#
loop_
_entity.id
_entity.type
_entity.pdbx_description
1 polymer ?
#
loop_
_entity_poly.entity_id
_entity_poly.type
_entity_poly.pdbx_seq_one_letter_code
_entity_poly.pdbx_strand_id
1 'polypeptide(L)'
;MTRLTETMLLEAERRYRGGEILRTIASDLGVSRQRLSSHLRERGVRLRREKPSPALALEMCRRYEQGESLARVGARLGFNPSSVRVALLAAGVKLRDTHGRVR
;
A
#
# COMPACT_ATOMS: atom_id res chain seq x y z
N MET A 1 17.60 20.81 8.49
CA MET A 1 16.30 20.11 8.34
C MET A 1 15.51 20.81 7.24
N THR A 2 15.42 20.21 6.05
CA THR A 2 14.69 20.79 4.91
C THR A 2 13.20 20.81 5.21
N ARG A 3 12.60 22.01 5.26
CA ARG A 3 11.15 22.19 5.43
C ARG A 3 10.49 21.70 4.14
N LEU A 4 9.64 20.67 4.21
CA LEU A 4 8.77 20.34 3.07
C LEU A 4 7.79 21.50 2.91
N THR A 5 7.93 22.26 1.84
CA THR A 5 6.98 23.32 1.50
C THR A 5 5.77 22.73 0.80
N GLU A 6 4.65 23.45 0.87
CA GLU A 6 3.41 23.05 0.22
C GLU A 6 3.59 22.81 -1.29
N THR A 7 4.43 23.62 -1.94
CA THR A 7 4.78 23.49 -3.36
C THR A 7 5.46 22.15 -3.67
N MET A 8 6.41 21.71 -2.83
CA MET A 8 7.08 20.42 -3.01
C MET A 8 6.10 19.25 -2.84
N LEU A 9 5.12 19.37 -1.95
CA LEU A 9 4.08 18.35 -1.77
C LEU A 9 3.11 18.29 -2.93
N LEU A 10 2.68 19.44 -3.46
CA LEU A 10 1.81 19.52 -4.63
C LEU A 10 2.50 18.93 -5.86
N GLU A 11 3.79 19.23 -6.04
CA GLU A 11 4.57 18.69 -7.14
C GLU A 11 4.77 17.17 -7.00
N ALA A 12 5.08 16.70 -5.79
CA ALA A 12 5.18 15.29 -5.49
C ALA A 12 3.86 14.55 -5.74
N GLU A 13 2.73 15.11 -5.32
CA GLU A 13 1.41 14.52 -5.56
C GLU A 13 1.11 14.43 -7.06
N ARG A 14 1.42 15.49 -7.83
CA ARG A 14 1.20 15.50 -9.28
C ARG A 14 2.03 14.42 -9.99
N ARG A 15 3.32 14.34 -9.69
CA ARG A 15 4.21 13.28 -10.23
C ARG A 15 3.75 11.89 -9.81
N TYR A 16 3.32 11.75 -8.56
CA TYR A 16 2.81 10.49 -8.04
C TYR A 16 1.52 10.03 -8.73
N ARG A 17 0.57 10.95 -8.95
CA ARG A 17 -0.65 10.69 -9.74
C ARG A 17 -0.33 10.41 -11.21
N GLY A 18 0.75 10.97 -11.74
CA GLY A 18 1.31 10.66 -13.07
C GLY A 18 1.92 9.26 -13.18
N GLY A 19 1.91 8.46 -12.11
CA GLY A 19 2.44 7.09 -12.10
C GLY A 19 3.91 6.98 -11.72
N GLU A 20 4.54 8.11 -11.36
CA GLU A 20 5.95 8.16 -11.00
C GLU A 20 6.19 7.55 -9.61
N ILE A 21 7.40 7.01 -9.41
CA ILE A 21 7.70 6.24 -8.20
C ILE A 21 8.05 7.20 -7.06
N LEU A 22 7.40 7.06 -5.90
CA LEU A 22 7.65 7.87 -4.71
C LEU A 22 9.15 8.00 -4.34
N ARG A 23 9.95 6.95 -4.57
CA ARG A 23 11.40 6.99 -4.33
C ARG A 23 12.10 7.98 -5.25
N THR A 24 11.76 7.98 -6.53
CA THR A 24 12.31 8.89 -7.54
C THR A 24 11.93 10.32 -7.20
N ILE A 25 10.65 10.56 -6.91
CA ILE A 25 10.14 11.87 -6.50
C ILE A 25 10.85 12.38 -5.24
N ALA A 26 11.02 11.51 -4.23
CA ALA A 26 11.71 11.87 -3.00
C ALA A 26 13.20 12.20 -3.23
N SER A 27 13.88 11.44 -4.08
CA SER A 27 15.26 11.71 -4.47
C SER A 27 15.41 13.01 -5.25
N ASP A 28 14.50 13.28 -6.20
CA ASP A 28 14.48 14.51 -7.00
C ASP A 28 14.24 15.75 -6.14
N LEU A 29 13.32 15.65 -5.18
CA LEU A 29 13.00 16.71 -4.23
C LEU A 29 14.00 16.83 -3.07
N GLY A 30 14.99 15.93 -2.96
CA GLY A 30 15.95 15.92 -1.86
C GLY A 30 15.33 15.65 -0.47
N VAL A 31 14.19 14.95 -0.43
CA VAL A 31 13.46 14.64 0.81
C VAL A 31 13.52 13.15 1.14
N SER A 32 13.52 12.82 2.42
CA SER A 32 13.45 11.41 2.84
C SER A 32 12.10 10.81 2.45
N ARG A 33 12.11 9.59 1.86
CA ARG A 33 10.88 8.88 1.47
C ARG A 33 9.85 8.81 2.60
N GLN A 34 10.31 8.65 3.85
CA GLN A 34 9.43 8.54 5.01
C GLN A 34 8.68 9.84 5.28
N ARG A 35 9.36 10.99 5.15
CA ARG A 35 8.74 12.32 5.34
C ARG A 35 7.72 12.60 4.26
N LEU A 36 8.10 12.35 3.00
CA LEU A 36 7.19 12.51 1.87
C LEU A 36 5.97 11.57 1.98
N SER A 37 6.20 10.34 2.42
CA SER A 37 5.13 9.36 2.68
C SER A 37 4.17 9.81 3.78
N SER A 38 4.68 10.28 4.93
CA SER A 38 3.82 10.75 6.01
C SER A 38 2.97 11.95 5.56
N HIS A 39 3.56 12.95 4.89
CA HIS A 39 2.79 14.11 4.45
C HIS A 39 1.77 13.79 3.35
N LEU A 40 2.11 12.94 2.38
CA LEU A 40 1.15 12.51 1.36
C LEU A 40 -0.01 11.75 2.01
N ARG A 41 0.26 10.92 3.02
CA ARG A 41 -0.76 10.23 3.80
C ARG A 41 -1.63 11.18 4.62
N GLU A 42 -1.04 12.20 5.26
CA GLU A 42 -1.80 13.26 5.96
C GLU A 42 -2.74 14.01 5.01
N ARG A 43 -2.36 14.17 3.73
CA ARG A 43 -3.21 14.73 2.67
C ARG A 43 -4.22 13.74 2.09
N GLY A 44 -4.26 12.50 2.58
CA GLY A 44 -5.17 11.46 2.09
C GLY A 44 -4.75 10.79 0.79
N VAL A 45 -3.53 11.03 0.31
CA VAL A 45 -2.99 10.34 -0.87
C VAL A 45 -2.71 8.89 -0.50
N ARG A 46 -3.47 7.97 -1.10
CA ARG A 46 -3.24 6.53 -0.93
C ARG A 46 -1.95 6.11 -1.61
N LEU A 47 -0.90 5.95 -0.82
CA LEU A 47 0.38 5.45 -1.32
C LEU A 47 0.26 3.97 -1.67
N ARG A 48 0.44 3.66 -2.96
CA ARG A 48 0.55 2.34 -3.62
C ARG A 48 1.52 1.35 -2.96
N ARG A 49 2.34 1.78 -1.99
CA ARG A 49 3.28 0.95 -1.23
C ARG A 49 3.03 0.94 0.27
N GLU A 50 1.93 1.48 0.74
CA GLU A 50 1.61 1.35 2.15
C GLU A 50 1.20 -0.08 2.48
N LYS A 51 1.67 -0.54 3.65
CA LYS A 51 1.14 -1.75 4.26
C LYS A 51 -0.38 -1.61 4.30
N PRO A 52 -1.13 -2.68 3.99
CA PRO A 52 -2.59 -2.62 4.03
C PRO A 52 -3.00 -2.03 5.38
N SER A 53 -3.66 -0.88 5.32
CA SER A 53 -4.22 -0.22 6.50
C SER A 53 -5.11 -1.24 7.24
N PRO A 54 -5.23 -1.23 8.57
CA PRO A 54 -6.04 -2.20 9.30
C PRO A 54 -7.48 -2.32 8.77
N ALA A 55 -8.08 -1.22 8.31
CA ALA A 55 -9.38 -1.24 7.63
C ALA A 55 -9.37 -2.05 6.31
N LEU A 56 -8.27 -1.96 5.56
CA LEU A 56 -8.07 -2.72 4.33
C LEU A 56 -7.71 -4.18 4.62
N ALA A 57 -7.00 -4.46 5.71
CA ALA A 57 -6.74 -5.82 6.19
C ALA A 57 -8.04 -6.52 6.62
N LEU A 58 -8.97 -5.79 7.25
CA LEU A 58 -10.34 -6.25 7.54
C LEU A 58 -11.13 -6.55 6.27
N GLU A 59 -11.03 -5.67 5.25
CA GLU A 59 -11.68 -5.93 3.96
C GLU A 59 -11.07 -7.14 3.25
N MET A 60 -9.75 -7.30 3.29
CA MET A 60 -9.05 -8.50 2.81
C MET A 60 -9.52 -9.76 3.55
N CYS A 61 -9.67 -9.69 4.88
CA CYS A 61 -10.19 -10.78 5.72
C CYS A 61 -11.61 -11.16 5.30
N ARG A 62 -12.52 -10.20 5.26
CA ARG A 62 -13.92 -10.45 4.91
C ARG A 62 -14.07 -11.09 3.53
N ARG A 63 -13.27 -10.64 2.56
CA ARG A 63 -13.24 -11.22 1.20
C ARG A 63 -12.68 -12.63 1.18
N TYR A 64 -11.62 -12.85 1.95
CA TYR A 64 -11.02 -14.17 2.11
C TYR A 64 -11.98 -15.16 2.79
N GLU A 65 -12.72 -14.72 3.82
CA GLU A 65 -13.76 -15.51 4.48
C GLU A 65 -14.95 -15.82 3.56
N GLN A 66 -15.25 -14.94 2.59
CA GLN A 66 -16.20 -15.20 1.52
C GLN A 66 -15.71 -16.22 0.48
N GLY A 67 -14.48 -16.75 0.62
CA GLY A 67 -13.91 -17.75 -0.27
C GLY A 67 -13.11 -17.19 -1.45
N GLU A 68 -12.84 -15.88 -1.49
CA GLU A 68 -11.93 -15.33 -2.50
C GLU A 68 -10.47 -15.70 -2.20
N SER A 69 -9.73 -16.14 -3.22
CA SER A 69 -8.31 -16.43 -3.10
C SER A 69 -7.48 -15.16 -2.90
N LEU A 70 -6.34 -15.28 -2.20
CA LEU A 70 -5.39 -14.18 -1.96
C LEU A 70 -5.02 -13.40 -3.24
N ALA A 71 -4.89 -14.09 -4.37
CA ALA A 71 -4.60 -13.47 -5.66
C ALA A 71 -5.76 -12.62 -6.21
N ARG A 72 -7.01 -13.07 -6.04
CA ARG A 72 -8.21 -12.29 -6.43
C ARG A 72 -8.38 -11.07 -5.54
N VAL A 73 -8.27 -11.26 -4.22
CA VAL A 73 -8.33 -10.18 -3.23
C VAL A 73 -7.24 -9.13 -3.52
N GLY A 74 -6.01 -9.58 -3.79
CA GLY A 74 -4.89 -8.73 -4.16
C GLY A 74 -5.13 -7.98 -5.47
N ALA A 75 -5.51 -8.67 -6.55
CA ALA A 75 -5.76 -8.04 -7.85
C ALA A 75 -6.87 -6.97 -7.77
N ARG A 76 -7.92 -7.24 -7.00
CA ARG A 76 -9.07 -6.33 -6.85
C ARG A 76 -8.76 -5.12 -5.99
N LEU A 77 -7.93 -5.28 -4.96
CA LEU A 77 -7.52 -4.18 -4.09
C LEU A 77 -6.24 -3.47 -4.57
N GLY A 78 -5.58 -3.99 -5.62
CA GLY A 78 -4.32 -3.47 -6.15
C GLY A 78 -3.09 -3.86 -5.32
N PHE A 79 -3.17 -4.95 -4.54
CA PHE A 79 -2.09 -5.46 -3.69
C PHE A 79 -1.52 -6.78 -4.21
N ASN A 80 -0.23 -6.99 -3.94
CA ASN A 80 0.43 -8.26 -4.25
C ASN A 80 -0.13 -9.37 -3.32
N PRO A 81 -0.26 -10.64 -3.75
CA PRO A 81 -0.76 -11.72 -2.90
C PRO A 81 0.07 -11.87 -1.61
N SER A 82 1.38 -11.63 -1.70
CA SER A 82 2.28 -11.61 -0.53
C SER A 82 1.91 -10.52 0.48
N SER A 83 1.47 -9.34 0.01
CA SER A 83 0.99 -8.26 0.89
C SER A 83 -0.33 -8.60 1.55
N VAL A 84 -1.25 -9.24 0.82
CA VAL A 84 -2.52 -9.74 1.37
C VAL A 84 -2.27 -10.80 2.45
N ARG A 85 -1.33 -11.72 2.20
CA ARG A 85 -0.92 -12.74 3.19
C ARG A 85 -0.41 -12.11 4.49
N VAL A 86 0.45 -11.09 4.40
CA VAL A 86 0.96 -10.36 5.57
C VAL A 86 -0.16 -9.61 6.29
N ALA A 87 -1.11 -9.04 5.56
CA ALA A 87 -2.29 -8.37 6.13
C ALA A 87 -3.14 -9.33 6.96
N LEU A 88 -3.43 -10.51 6.41
CA LEU A 88 -4.24 -11.53 7.06
C LEU A 88 -3.55 -12.10 8.31
N LEU A 89 -2.24 -12.36 8.23
CA LEU A 89 -1.43 -12.76 9.38
C LEU A 89 -1.45 -11.69 10.48
N ALA A 90 -1.29 -10.41 10.11
CA ALA A 90 -1.35 -9.30 11.06
C ALA A 90 -2.74 -9.11 11.67
N ALA A 91 -3.80 -9.45 10.93
CA ALA A 91 -5.18 -9.45 11.41
C ALA A 91 -5.54 -10.71 12.24
N GLY A 92 -4.60 -11.64 12.45
CA GLY A 92 -4.84 -12.87 13.22
C GLY A 92 -5.69 -13.91 12.48
N VAL A 93 -5.91 -13.74 11.18
CA VAL A 93 -6.70 -14.67 10.37
C VAL A 93 -5.89 -15.93 10.14
N LYS A 94 -6.45 -17.08 10.55
CA LYS A 94 -5.93 -18.39 10.15
C LYS A 94 -6.08 -18.49 8.63
N LEU A 95 -4.97 -18.35 7.92
CA LEU A 95 -4.90 -18.67 6.51
C LEU A 95 -5.35 -20.14 6.36
N ARG A 96 -6.54 -20.36 5.78
CA ARG A 96 -6.86 -21.63 5.15
C ARG A 96 -5.76 -21.89 4.13
N ASP A 97 -5.04 -22.97 4.34
CA ASP A 97 -4.05 -23.45 3.40
C ASP A 97 -4.79 -23.93 2.15
N THR A 98 -5.23 -22.99 1.30
CA THR A 98 -5.71 -23.24 -0.05
C THR A 98 -4.56 -23.00 -1.02
N HIS A 99 -3.34 -23.34 -0.61
CA HIS A 99 -2.25 -23.56 -1.54
C HIS A 99 -2.29 -25.03 -1.96
N GLY A 100 -3.26 -25.34 -2.82
CA GLY A 100 -3.10 -26.41 -3.80
C GLY A 100 -2.00 -26.04 -4.81
N ARG A 101 -0.77 -25.80 -4.34
CA ARG A 101 0.40 -25.78 -5.22
C ARG A 101 0.88 -27.22 -5.35
N VAL A 102 0.33 -27.93 -6.34
CA VAL A 102 1.12 -28.91 -7.08
C VAL A 102 2.30 -28.13 -7.66
N ARG A 103 3.51 -28.50 -7.22
CA ARG A 103 4.76 -28.08 -7.85
C ARG A 103 4.90 -28.76 -9.19
#